data_AF-E3QMA7-F1
#
_entry.id   AF-E3QMA7-F1
#
_cell.length_a   1.000
_cell.length_b   1.000
_cell.length_c   1.000
_cell.angle_alpha   90.00
_cell.angle_beta   90.00
_cell.angle_gamma   90.00
#
_symmetry.space_group_name_H-M   'P 1'
#
loop_
_entity.id
_entity.type
_entity.pdbx_description
1 polymer ?
#
loop_
_entity_poly.entity_id
_entity_poly.type
_entity_poly.pdbx_seq_one_letter_code
_entity_poly.pdbx_strand_id
1 'polypeptide(L)'
;MATPALALVGAEAMILQLFVAITVVRHENNTHFCFKTGSTIHFRKAPGFVGFWAYHGSTLLAGSKAPDVNKAGIQDIIYYAVLFLGVQNDVIGSANSLTMGYGFWTTKALPTLLRKPKANGRYNAIEAQLTKPGSMYYLDFRSFCENIFQVPLNVAPTKVDGKPLIFFNDIGYTNSHTQFRNNAIS
;
A
#
# COMPACT_ATOMS: atom_id res chain seq x y z
N MET A 1 41.26 -22.58 1.26
CA MET A 1 39.87 -22.88 0.84
C MET A 1 38.94 -22.09 1.73
N ALA A 2 38.33 -21.02 1.23
CA ALA A 2 37.38 -20.21 1.97
C ALA A 2 35.98 -20.47 1.42
N THR A 3 35.08 -20.87 2.31
CA THR A 3 33.65 -21.04 2.02
C THR A 3 32.96 -19.68 2.15
N PRO A 4 32.25 -19.14 1.15
CA PRO A 4 31.40 -17.98 1.35
C PRO A 4 29.94 -18.44 1.33
N ALA A 5 29.33 -18.59 2.51
CA ALA A 5 27.89 -18.79 2.63
C ALA A 5 27.39 -18.20 3.94
N LEU A 6 27.56 -16.89 4.12
CA LEU A 6 26.94 -16.19 5.26
C LEU A 6 26.45 -14.76 4.94
N ALA A 7 26.40 -14.35 3.67
CA ALA A 7 26.01 -12.99 3.29
C ALA A 7 24.64 -12.89 2.59
N LEU A 8 23.99 -14.01 2.21
CA LEU A 8 22.74 -13.97 1.43
C LEU A 8 21.46 -14.18 2.25
N VAL A 9 21.57 -14.54 3.54
CA VAL A 9 20.40 -14.80 4.40
C VAL A 9 19.84 -13.52 5.06
N GLY A 10 20.59 -12.42 5.06
CA GLY A 10 20.20 -11.17 5.73
C GLY A 10 19.14 -10.34 5.01
N ALA A 11 19.12 -10.33 3.68
CA ALA A 11 18.21 -9.48 2.90
C ALA A 11 16.82 -10.13 2.70
N GLU A 12 16.77 -11.45 2.51
CA GLU A 12 15.49 -12.17 2.34
C GLU A 12 14.74 -12.32 3.67
N ALA A 13 15.44 -12.42 4.80
CA ALA A 13 14.81 -12.46 6.13
C ALA A 13 14.24 -11.10 6.57
N MET A 14 14.76 -9.98 6.03
CA MET A 14 14.25 -8.64 6.32
C MET A 14 12.94 -8.31 5.58
N ILE A 15 12.57 -9.09 4.56
CA ILE A 15 11.34 -8.89 3.76
C ILE A 15 10.06 -9.30 4.51
N LEU A 16 10.16 -10.12 5.57
CA LEU A 16 9.01 -10.59 6.35
C LEU A 16 8.79 -9.87 7.69
N GLN A 17 9.71 -9.02 8.12
CA GLN A 17 9.71 -8.51 9.49
C GLN A 17 8.97 -7.16 9.60
N LEU A 18 7.71 -7.23 10.04
CA LEU A 18 6.84 -6.15 10.55
C LEU A 18 6.29 -5.09 9.55
N PHE A 19 5.36 -5.49 8.67
CA PHE A 19 4.36 -4.54 8.15
C PHE A 19 3.05 -4.62 8.95
N VAL A 20 3.09 -4.29 10.25
CA VAL A 20 1.85 -4.06 11.01
C VAL A 20 1.36 -2.65 10.67
N ALA A 21 0.60 -2.59 9.60
CA ALA A 21 -0.05 -1.37 9.16
C ALA A 21 -1.52 -1.37 9.59
N ILE A 22 -2.01 -0.17 9.91
CA ILE A 22 -3.37 0.10 10.32
C ILE A 22 -3.85 1.32 9.54
N THR A 23 -5.07 1.25 9.03
CA THR A 23 -5.81 2.41 8.55
C THR A 23 -7.11 2.54 9.31
N VAL A 24 -7.48 3.77 9.67
CA VAL A 24 -8.72 4.07 10.38
C VAL A 24 -9.51 5.09 9.56
N VAL A 25 -10.77 4.75 9.30
CA VAL A 25 -11.70 5.61 8.55
C VAL A 25 -12.99 5.82 9.34
N ARG A 26 -13.56 7.01 9.20
CA ARG A 26 -14.90 7.31 9.73
C ARG A 26 -15.90 7.25 8.57
N HIS A 27 -16.92 6.44 8.74
CA HIS A 27 -18.04 6.35 7.82
C HIS A 27 -19.06 7.46 8.10
N GLU A 28 -19.92 7.78 7.12
CA GLU A 28 -20.89 8.89 7.20
C GLU A 28 -21.88 8.78 8.36
N ASN A 29 -22.17 7.55 8.79
CA ASN A 29 -23.01 7.28 9.96
C ASN A 29 -22.25 7.41 11.30
N ASN A 30 -21.09 8.08 11.33
CA ASN A 30 -20.22 8.29 12.48
C ASN A 30 -19.57 7.02 13.08
N THR A 31 -19.72 5.86 12.43
CA THR A 31 -19.00 4.65 12.83
C THR A 31 -17.56 4.72 12.34
N HIS A 32 -16.61 4.34 13.20
CA HIS A 32 -15.21 4.22 12.86
C HIS A 32 -14.89 2.78 12.50
N PHE A 33 -14.06 2.58 11.48
CA PHE A 33 -13.55 1.29 11.07
C PHE A 33 -12.03 1.29 11.11
N CYS A 34 -11.44 0.23 11.66
CA CYS A 34 -10.00 0.06 11.77
C CYS A 34 -9.64 -1.22 11.02
N PHE A 35 -8.85 -1.09 9.96
CA PHE A 35 -8.36 -2.19 9.13
C PHE A 35 -6.90 -2.43 9.45
N LYS A 36 -6.52 -3.69 9.64
CA LYS A 36 -5.19 -4.09 10.11
C LYS A 36 -4.67 -5.28 9.33
N THR A 37 -3.37 -5.25 9.05
CA THR A 37 -2.62 -6.41 8.56
C THR A 37 -2.77 -7.62 9.51
N GLY A 38 -3.18 -8.77 8.97
CA GLY A 38 -3.06 -10.10 9.59
C GLY A 38 -2.81 -11.18 8.53
N SER A 39 -3.40 -12.38 8.67
CA SER A 39 -3.33 -13.42 7.61
C SER A 39 -4.10 -12.99 6.36
N THR A 40 -5.15 -12.19 6.57
CA THR A 40 -5.89 -11.36 5.61
C THR A 40 -5.98 -9.94 6.18
N ILE A 41 -6.75 -9.03 5.59
CA ILE A 41 -7.03 -7.74 6.23
C ILE A 41 -8.19 -7.92 7.22
N HIS A 42 -7.89 -7.85 8.51
CA HIS A 42 -8.91 -7.88 9.55
C HIS A 42 -9.43 -6.47 9.81
N PHE A 43 -10.69 -6.35 10.19
CA PHE A 43 -11.23 -5.05 10.53
C PHE A 43 -12.26 -5.09 11.64
N ARG A 44 -12.28 -3.98 12.36
CA ARG A 44 -13.09 -3.76 13.56
C ARG A 44 -13.86 -2.47 13.41
N LYS A 45 -14.97 -2.34 14.13
CA LYS A 45 -15.76 -1.10 14.18
C LYS A 45 -16.00 -0.60 15.59
N ALA A 46 -16.12 0.70 15.74
CA ALA A 46 -16.43 1.37 16.99
C ALA A 46 -17.29 2.62 16.77
N PRO A 47 -18.12 3.02 17.76
CA PRO A 47 -18.85 4.28 17.69
C PRO A 47 -17.93 5.52 17.83
N GLY A 48 -16.71 5.36 18.34
CA GLY A 48 -15.73 6.43 18.53
C GLY A 48 -14.30 5.89 18.55
N PHE A 49 -13.30 6.78 18.59
CA PHE A 49 -11.89 6.41 18.65
C PHE A 49 -11.48 5.72 19.96
N VAL A 50 -12.08 6.16 21.06
CA VAL A 50 -11.87 5.61 22.40
C VAL A 50 -12.99 4.61 22.71
N GLY A 51 -12.64 3.51 23.39
CA GLY A 51 -13.58 2.50 23.84
C GLY A 51 -13.48 1.19 23.05
N PHE A 52 -14.53 0.38 23.12
CA PHE A 52 -14.52 -0.97 22.58
C PHE A 52 -14.61 -0.99 21.05
N TRP A 53 -13.66 -1.69 20.43
CA TRP A 53 -13.65 -1.98 18.99
C TRP A 53 -14.08 -3.42 18.74
N ALA A 54 -15.34 -3.58 18.30
CA ALA A 54 -15.93 -4.87 17.99
C ALA A 54 -15.30 -5.46 16.71
N TYR A 55 -14.92 -6.74 16.74
CA TYR A 55 -14.52 -7.44 15.53
C TYR A 55 -15.66 -7.44 14.51
N HIS A 56 -15.38 -7.02 13.29
CA HIS A 56 -16.40 -6.95 12.23
C HIS A 56 -16.17 -8.01 11.16
N GLY A 57 -14.92 -8.38 10.88
CA GLY A 57 -14.60 -9.47 9.98
C GLY A 57 -13.19 -9.39 9.41
N SER A 58 -12.96 -10.16 8.35
CA SER A 58 -11.77 -10.06 7.50
C SER A 58 -12.16 -9.89 6.04
N THR A 59 -11.27 -9.35 5.23
CA THR A 59 -11.52 -9.13 3.81
C THR A 59 -10.26 -9.44 3.00
N LEU A 60 -10.46 -9.66 1.69
CA LEU A 60 -9.43 -9.86 0.68
C LEU A 60 -8.69 -11.20 0.77
N LEU A 61 -7.80 -11.41 -0.21
CA LEU A 61 -7.00 -12.61 -0.36
C LEU A 61 -5.99 -12.76 0.79
N ALA A 62 -5.67 -14.00 1.13
CA ALA A 62 -4.59 -14.31 2.06
C ALA A 62 -3.28 -13.67 1.58
N GLY A 63 -2.50 -13.14 2.52
CA GLY A 63 -1.26 -12.43 2.22
C GLY A 63 -1.42 -10.95 1.88
N SER A 64 -2.65 -10.42 1.88
CA SER A 64 -2.88 -8.96 1.79
C SER A 64 -2.33 -8.24 3.02
N LYS A 65 -1.59 -7.14 2.81
CA LYS A 65 -0.91 -6.31 3.84
C LYS A 65 -1.13 -4.83 3.55
N ALA A 66 -0.77 -3.98 4.53
CA ALA A 66 -0.72 -2.52 4.37
C ALA A 66 -1.99 -1.93 3.76
N PRO A 67 -3.14 -2.09 4.44
CA PRO A 67 -4.40 -1.57 3.93
C PRO A 67 -4.41 -0.04 4.02
N ASP A 68 -4.91 0.59 2.97
CA ASP A 68 -5.32 1.99 2.97
C ASP A 68 -6.76 2.09 2.46
N VAL A 69 -7.66 2.60 3.31
CA VAL A 69 -9.10 2.67 3.02
C VAL A 69 -9.50 4.12 2.85
N ASN A 70 -10.26 4.41 1.80
CA ASN A 70 -10.72 5.75 1.49
C ASN A 70 -12.13 5.73 0.93
N LYS A 71 -12.83 6.86 1.05
CA LYS A 71 -14.06 7.10 0.32
C LYS A 71 -13.75 7.78 -1.02
N ALA A 72 -14.27 7.22 -2.11
CA ALA A 72 -14.13 7.75 -3.46
C ALA A 72 -15.52 7.86 -4.13
N GLY A 73 -16.10 9.06 -4.08
CA GLY A 73 -17.48 9.26 -4.50
C GLY A 73 -18.44 8.52 -3.58
N ILE A 74 -19.25 7.62 -4.15
CA ILE A 74 -20.25 6.83 -3.40
C ILE A 74 -19.72 5.51 -2.83
N GLN A 75 -18.52 5.09 -3.22
CA GLN A 75 -17.94 3.81 -2.82
C GLN A 75 -16.76 4.00 -1.88
N ASP A 76 -16.54 3.02 -1.03
CA ASP A 76 -15.31 2.84 -0.30
C ASP A 76 -14.34 2.02 -1.17
N ILE A 77 -13.06 2.36 -1.10
CA ILE A 77 -11.97 1.66 -1.78
C ILE A 77 -10.90 1.29 -0.75
N ILE A 78 -10.37 0.09 -0.87
CA ILE A 78 -9.21 -0.37 -0.12
C ILE A 78 -8.08 -0.67 -1.09
N TYR A 79 -6.90 -0.09 -0.86
CA TYR A 79 -5.64 -0.50 -1.48
C TYR A 79 -4.88 -1.39 -0.51
N TYR A 80 -4.15 -2.37 -1.04
CA TYR A 80 -3.41 -3.32 -0.23
C TYR A 80 -2.23 -3.89 -1.01
N ALA A 81 -1.14 -4.19 -0.32
CA ALA A 81 -0.03 -4.92 -0.89
C ALA A 81 -0.33 -6.43 -0.88
N VAL A 82 0.05 -7.13 -1.95
CA VAL A 82 0.08 -8.60 -2.02
C VAL A 82 1.52 -9.02 -2.15
N LEU A 83 2.04 -9.66 -1.11
CA LEU A 83 3.40 -10.17 -1.05
C LEU A 83 3.38 -11.68 -1.26
N PHE A 84 4.12 -12.18 -2.25
CA PHE A 84 4.32 -13.62 -2.45
C PHE A 84 5.65 -14.03 -1.83
N LEU A 85 5.61 -15.01 -0.92
CA LEU A 85 6.84 -15.54 -0.32
C LEU A 85 7.74 -16.14 -1.41
N GLY A 86 9.00 -15.71 -1.44
CA GLY A 86 10.03 -16.27 -2.33
C GLY A 86 10.00 -15.79 -3.78
N VAL A 87 9.13 -14.84 -4.15
CA VAL A 87 9.15 -14.22 -5.49
C VAL A 87 8.98 -12.71 -5.36
N GLN A 88 9.87 -11.95 -6.01
CA GLN A 88 9.91 -10.48 -5.99
C GLN A 88 8.78 -9.87 -6.87
N ASN A 89 7.53 -10.25 -6.60
CA ASN A 89 6.32 -9.96 -7.37
C ASN A 89 5.36 -9.08 -6.57
N ASP A 90 5.86 -7.96 -6.05
CA ASP A 90 5.05 -7.03 -5.26
C ASP A 90 3.97 -6.39 -6.12
N VAL A 91 2.74 -6.44 -5.61
CA VAL A 91 1.54 -5.94 -6.27
C VAL A 91 0.77 -5.08 -5.29
N ILE A 92 0.32 -3.92 -5.74
CA ILE A 92 -0.78 -3.21 -5.09
C ILE A 92 -2.08 -3.65 -5.75
N GLY A 93 -2.97 -4.20 -4.94
CA GLY A 93 -4.36 -4.47 -5.30
C GLY A 93 -5.31 -3.39 -4.86
N SER A 94 -6.52 -3.46 -5.39
CA SER A 94 -7.64 -2.67 -4.89
C SER A 94 -8.93 -3.48 -4.87
N ALA A 95 -9.79 -3.17 -3.91
CA ALA A 95 -11.17 -3.65 -3.85
C ALA A 95 -12.10 -2.50 -3.50
N ASN A 96 -13.35 -2.61 -3.88
CA ASN A 96 -14.35 -1.60 -3.60
C ASN A 96 -15.56 -2.20 -2.88
N SER A 97 -16.27 -1.35 -2.15
CA SER A 97 -17.53 -1.70 -1.51
C SER A 97 -18.45 -0.50 -1.48
N LEU A 98 -19.75 -0.74 -1.62
CA LEU A 98 -20.78 0.27 -1.37
C LEU A 98 -21.13 0.39 0.12
N THR A 99 -20.66 -0.55 0.94
CA THR A 99 -20.86 -0.54 2.39
C THR A 99 -19.57 -0.97 3.10
N MET A 100 -19.33 -0.48 4.30
CA MET A 100 -18.23 -0.99 5.15
C MET A 100 -18.53 -2.40 5.74
N GLY A 101 -19.50 -3.14 5.20
CA GLY A 101 -19.92 -4.44 5.71
C GLY A 101 -18.98 -5.58 5.35
N TYR A 102 -18.88 -6.57 6.24
CA TYR A 102 -18.21 -7.84 5.94
C TYR A 102 -18.87 -8.57 4.76
N GLY A 103 -18.04 -9.12 3.86
CA GLY A 103 -18.49 -9.85 2.67
C GLY A 103 -18.87 -8.99 1.46
N PHE A 104 -18.90 -7.66 1.57
CA PHE A 104 -19.29 -6.76 0.47
C PHE A 104 -18.10 -6.18 -0.32
N TRP A 105 -16.88 -6.40 0.15
CA TRP A 105 -15.67 -5.99 -0.57
C TRP A 105 -15.46 -6.85 -1.80
N THR A 106 -15.67 -6.26 -2.97
CA THR A 106 -15.46 -6.93 -4.25
C THR A 106 -14.04 -6.69 -4.74
N THR A 107 -13.28 -7.77 -4.88
CA THR A 107 -12.01 -7.74 -5.61
C THR A 107 -12.31 -7.80 -7.10
N LYS A 108 -11.73 -6.90 -7.90
CA LYS A 108 -11.78 -7.09 -9.36
C LYS A 108 -10.96 -8.35 -9.71
N ALA A 109 -11.38 -9.06 -10.75
CA ALA A 109 -10.83 -10.34 -11.20
C ALA A 109 -9.30 -10.35 -11.48
N LEU A 110 -8.66 -9.19 -11.48
CA LEU A 110 -7.21 -9.06 -11.37
C LEU A 110 -6.91 -8.18 -10.15
N PRO A 111 -6.33 -8.71 -9.06
CA PRO A 111 -5.98 -7.97 -7.85
C PRO A 111 -4.78 -7.04 -8.07
N THR A 112 -4.49 -6.64 -9.31
CA THR A 112 -3.31 -5.86 -9.67
C THR A 112 -3.76 -4.51 -10.20
N LEU A 113 -3.73 -3.50 -9.33
CA LEU A 113 -3.81 -2.10 -9.71
C LEU A 113 -2.45 -1.62 -10.24
N LEU A 114 -1.38 -1.93 -9.50
CA LEU A 114 -0.01 -1.63 -9.86
C LEU A 114 0.88 -2.83 -9.55
N ARG A 115 1.86 -3.09 -10.41
CA ARG A 115 2.84 -4.15 -10.22
C ARG A 115 4.23 -3.56 -10.27
N LYS A 116 5.13 -4.15 -9.49
CA LYS A 116 6.56 -4.00 -9.69
C LYS A 116 6.95 -4.35 -11.15
N PRO A 117 7.76 -3.53 -11.84
CA PRO A 117 8.26 -3.89 -13.17
C PRO A 117 9.16 -5.14 -13.11
N LYS A 118 9.29 -5.87 -14.23
CA LYS A 118 10.21 -7.02 -14.35
C LYS A 118 11.66 -6.63 -14.02
N ALA A 119 12.53 -7.63 -13.84
CA ALA A 119 13.92 -7.53 -13.35
C ALA A 119 14.62 -6.18 -13.67
N ASN A 120 15.18 -5.55 -12.65
CA ASN A 120 15.71 -4.17 -12.60
C ASN A 120 14.66 -3.04 -12.52
N GLY A 121 13.41 -3.38 -12.19
CA GLY A 121 12.36 -2.40 -11.90
C GLY A 121 12.77 -1.44 -10.77
N ARG A 122 12.48 -0.14 -10.96
CA ARG A 122 12.90 0.96 -10.09
C ARG A 122 12.22 1.03 -8.72
N TYR A 123 11.23 0.17 -8.47
CA TYR A 123 10.42 0.24 -7.26
C TYR A 123 9.81 -1.12 -6.91
N ASN A 124 9.44 -1.26 -5.65
CA ASN A 124 8.47 -2.23 -5.16
C ASN A 124 7.10 -1.55 -5.05
N ALA A 125 6.02 -2.31 -5.26
CA ALA A 125 4.66 -1.78 -5.22
C ALA A 125 4.02 -2.20 -3.89
N ILE A 126 4.32 -1.46 -2.82
CA ILE A 126 3.85 -1.74 -1.46
C ILE A 126 3.43 -0.45 -0.74
N GLU A 127 2.67 -0.60 0.36
CA GLU A 127 2.26 0.52 1.24
C GLU A 127 1.60 1.67 0.49
N ALA A 128 0.57 1.34 -0.27
CA ALA A 128 -0.16 2.32 -1.06
C ALA A 128 -0.98 3.26 -0.18
N GLN A 129 -1.09 4.52 -0.59
CA GLN A 129 -1.96 5.52 0.00
C GLN A 129 -2.63 6.35 -1.10
N LEU A 130 -3.95 6.53 -1.00
CA LEU A 130 -4.68 7.43 -1.89
C LEU A 130 -4.46 8.89 -1.48
N THR A 131 -4.11 9.72 -2.46
CA THR A 131 -4.15 11.18 -2.30
C THR A 131 -5.02 11.82 -3.37
N LYS A 132 -5.65 12.94 -3.01
CA LYS A 132 -6.52 13.70 -3.91
C LYS A 132 -6.26 15.21 -3.83
N PRO A 133 -5.10 15.69 -4.33
CA PRO A 133 -4.87 17.12 -4.48
C PRO A 133 -5.83 17.70 -5.51
N GLY A 134 -6.70 18.60 -5.07
CA GLY A 134 -7.74 19.17 -5.92
C GLY A 134 -8.75 18.13 -6.40
N SER A 135 -8.91 17.99 -7.72
CA SER A 135 -9.87 17.06 -8.33
C SER A 135 -9.26 15.74 -8.80
N MET A 136 -7.93 15.61 -8.78
CA MET A 136 -7.21 14.48 -9.35
C MET A 136 -6.85 13.47 -8.26
N TYR A 137 -6.92 12.18 -8.60
CA TYR A 137 -6.51 11.11 -7.71
C TYR A 137 -5.11 10.62 -8.06
N TYR A 138 -4.32 10.34 -7.03
CA TYR A 138 -3.00 9.75 -7.13
C TYR A 138 -2.85 8.62 -6.14
N LEU A 139 -2.04 7.63 -6.50
CA LEU A 139 -1.61 6.59 -5.60
C LEU A 139 -0.15 6.84 -5.25
N ASP A 140 0.09 7.15 -3.98
CA ASP A 140 1.41 7.22 -3.39
C ASP A 140 1.79 5.84 -2.86
N PHE A 141 3.03 5.41 -3.04
CA PHE A 141 3.47 4.09 -2.57
C PHE A 141 4.97 4.06 -2.31
N ARG A 142 5.42 3.11 -1.49
CA ARG A 142 6.83 2.98 -1.08
C ARG A 142 7.54 1.81 -1.75
N SER A 143 8.86 1.92 -1.81
CA SER A 143 9.79 0.85 -2.16
C SER A 143 10.77 0.62 -1.01
N PHE A 144 10.35 -0.10 0.04
CA PHE A 144 11.15 -0.29 1.27
C PHE A 144 11.73 1.05 1.79
N CYS A 145 13.03 1.07 2.14
CA CYS A 145 13.78 2.23 2.63
C CYS A 145 14.21 3.22 1.53
N GLU A 146 13.67 3.09 0.32
CA GLU A 146 13.97 3.99 -0.79
C GLU A 146 12.88 5.06 -0.98
N ASN A 147 12.76 5.57 -2.20
CA ASN A 147 11.85 6.63 -2.61
C ASN A 147 10.36 6.34 -2.34
N ILE A 148 9.61 7.42 -2.23
CA ILE A 148 8.15 7.42 -2.37
C ILE A 148 7.83 7.72 -3.83
N PHE A 149 7.01 6.88 -4.43
CA PHE A 149 6.54 7.03 -5.80
C PHE A 149 5.10 7.49 -5.81
N GLN A 150 4.73 8.23 -6.84
CA GLN A 150 3.35 8.66 -7.09
C GLN A 150 2.96 8.29 -8.51
N VAL A 151 1.73 7.82 -8.67
CA VAL A 151 1.15 7.55 -10.00
C VAL A 151 -0.28 8.10 -10.08
N PRO A 152 -0.64 8.82 -11.16
CA PRO A 152 -2.02 9.26 -11.35
C PRO A 152 -2.98 8.07 -11.49
N LEU A 153 -4.19 8.25 -10.97
CA LEU A 153 -5.31 7.33 -11.12
C LEU A 153 -6.39 7.95 -11.99
N ASN A 154 -7.27 7.11 -12.53
CA ASN A 154 -8.49 7.58 -13.17
C ASN A 154 -9.43 8.27 -12.16
N VAL A 155 -10.50 8.91 -12.67
CA VAL A 155 -11.49 9.65 -11.87
C VAL A 155 -12.22 8.79 -10.82
N ALA A 156 -12.28 7.47 -11.02
CA ALA A 156 -12.96 6.51 -10.16
C ALA A 156 -11.97 5.66 -9.34
N PRO A 157 -10.92 6.29 -8.81
CA PRO A 157 -9.54 5.80 -8.55
C PRO A 157 -9.31 4.28 -8.49
N THR A 158 -9.62 3.57 -9.57
CA THR A 158 -9.61 2.10 -9.65
C THR A 158 -8.67 1.58 -10.72
N LYS A 159 -7.98 2.48 -11.42
CA LYS A 159 -7.02 2.15 -12.46
C LYS A 159 -5.92 3.21 -12.48
N VAL A 160 -4.68 2.78 -12.64
CA VAL A 160 -3.53 3.64 -12.96
C VAL A 160 -3.74 4.30 -14.32
N ASP A 161 -3.51 5.61 -14.38
CA ASP A 161 -3.66 6.46 -15.57
C ASP A 161 -2.35 7.19 -15.90
N GLY A 162 -1.25 6.44 -15.95
CA GLY A 162 0.07 6.99 -16.23
C GLY A 162 1.20 6.07 -15.79
N LYS A 163 2.38 6.67 -15.59
CA LYS A 163 3.57 5.97 -15.11
C LYS A 163 3.94 6.48 -13.71
N PRO A 164 4.41 5.60 -12.81
CA PRO A 164 4.94 6.06 -11.53
C PRO A 164 6.16 6.96 -11.71
N LEU A 165 6.19 8.03 -10.94
CA LEU A 165 7.30 8.98 -10.83
C LEU A 165 7.80 9.00 -9.39
N ILE A 166 9.06 9.39 -9.19
CA ILE A 166 9.58 9.66 -7.84
C ILE A 166 8.90 10.94 -7.35
N PHE A 167 8.11 10.83 -6.28
CA PHE A 167 7.43 11.95 -5.65
C PHE A 167 8.28 12.56 -4.54
N PHE A 168 8.92 11.70 -3.75
CA PHE A 168 9.86 12.10 -2.72
C PHE A 168 11.06 11.16 -2.72
N ASN A 169 12.25 11.76 -2.67
CA ASN A 169 13.51 11.02 -2.60
C ASN A 169 13.94 10.86 -1.14
N ASP A 170 13.71 9.67 -0.56
CA ASP A 170 13.99 9.36 0.85
C ASP A 170 15.48 9.02 1.11
N ILE A 171 16.35 9.15 0.09
CA ILE A 171 17.81 8.86 0.21
C ILE A 171 18.53 9.82 1.19
N GLY A 172 17.84 10.84 1.72
CA GLY A 172 18.38 11.78 2.70
C GLY A 172 18.79 11.19 4.06
N TYR A 173 18.32 9.98 4.41
CA TYR A 173 18.69 9.32 5.69
C TYR A 173 19.87 8.35 5.60
N THR A 174 20.32 7.96 4.40
CA THR A 174 21.46 7.04 4.24
C THR A 174 22.68 7.66 3.57
N ASN A 175 22.55 8.82 2.91
CA ASN A 175 23.67 9.50 2.26
C ASN A 175 23.82 10.96 2.71
N SER A 176 24.32 11.17 3.94
CA SER A 176 25.05 12.40 4.27
C SER A 176 26.42 12.50 3.57
N HIS A 177 26.61 11.79 2.45
CA HIS A 177 27.73 11.93 1.54
C HIS A 177 27.19 12.03 0.11
N THR A 178 27.21 13.25 -0.43
CA THR A 178 27.20 13.59 -1.87
C THR A 178 26.00 13.15 -2.72
N GLN A 179 25.02 14.06 -2.92
CA GLN A 179 24.63 14.59 -4.24
C GLN A 179 23.28 15.35 -4.16
N PHE A 180 23.32 16.56 -3.58
CA PHE A 180 22.33 17.60 -3.86
C PHE A 180 22.99 18.69 -4.71
N ARG A 181 23.36 18.39 -5.96
CA ARG A 181 23.55 19.39 -7.01
C ARG A 181 23.19 18.77 -8.35
N ASN A 182 22.48 19.55 -9.15
CA ASN A 182 22.11 19.31 -10.55
C ASN A 182 20.75 18.66 -10.75
N ASN A 183 19.70 19.38 -10.38
CA ASN A 183 18.53 19.53 -11.25
C ASN A 183 17.88 20.89 -10.95
N ALA A 184 18.59 21.95 -11.32
CA ALA A 184 17.99 23.25 -11.57
C ALA A 184 18.01 23.46 -13.08
N ILE A 185 16.80 23.41 -13.67
CA ILE A 185 16.32 24.27 -14.75
C ILE A 185 17.22 24.37 -16.00
N SER A 186 16.76 23.74 -17.09
CA SER A 186 16.97 24.20 -18.47
C SER A 186 15.61 24.56 -19.07
#